data_AF-A0A7G2II07-F1
#
_entry.id   AF-A0A7G2II07-F1
#
_cell.length_a   1.000
_cell.length_b   1.000
_cell.length_c   1.000
_cell.angle_alpha   90.00
_cell.angle_beta   90.00
_cell.angle_gamma   90.00
#
_symmetry.space_group_name_H-M   'P 1'
#
loop_
_entity.id
_entity.type
_entity.pdbx_description
1 polymer ?
#
loop_
_entity_poly.entity_id
_entity_poly.type
_entity_poly.pdbx_seq_one_letter_code
_entity_poly.pdbx_strand_id
1 'polypeptide(L)' 'MRFAIMVTGPAYGTQQASSALQFAHALLKEGHELSSVFFLS' A
#
# COMPACT_ATOMS: atom_id res chain seq x y z
N MET A 1 -1.71 -2.10 -14.98
CA MET A 1 -2.48 -3.05 -14.15
C MET A 1 -3.21 -2.28 -13.07
N ARG A 2 -4.29 -2.84 -12.49
CA ARG A 2 -5.05 -2.22 -11.40
C ARG A 2 -4.79 -2.97 -10.10
N PHE A 3 -4.37 -2.26 -9.06
CA PHE A 3 -3.99 -2.81 -7.76
C PHE A 3 -4.95 -2.37 -6.67
N ALA A 4 -5.15 -3.23 -5.68
CA ALA A 4 -5.73 -2.90 -4.39
C ALA A 4 -4.75 -3.37 -3.29
N ILE A 5 -4.51 -2.53 -2.29
CA ILE A 5 -3.55 -2.81 -1.21
C ILE A 5 -4.31 -3.05 0.09
N MET A 6 -3.92 -4.07 0.85
CA MET A 6 -4.43 -4.36 2.18
C MET A 6 -3.31 -4.18 3.20
N VAL A 7 -3.53 -3.31 4.19
CA VAL A 7 -2.59 -3.01 5.27
C VAL A 7 -3.15 -3.60 6.56
N THR A 8 -2.50 -4.65 7.07
CA THR A 8 -2.93 -5.39 8.27
C THR A 8 -2.10 -5.10 9.52
N GLY A 9 -1.13 -4.18 9.41
CA GLY A 9 -0.24 -3.82 10.50
C GLY A 9 -0.52 -2.40 11.00
N PRO A 10 -0.19 -2.11 12.26
CA PRO A 10 -0.29 -0.75 12.80
C PRO A 10 0.62 0.21 12.03
N ALA A 11 0.31 1.51 12.09
CA ALA A 11 1.10 2.56 11.45
C ALA A 11 2.56 2.59 11.95
N TYR A 12 2.79 2.22 13.21
CA TYR A 12 4.10 2.16 13.84
C TYR A 12 4.28 0.82 14.58
N GLY A 13 5.53 0.41 14.78
CA GLY A 13 5.89 -0.84 15.47
C GLY A 13 6.15 -2.02 14.54
N THR A 14 5.65 -1.98 13.30
CA THR A 14 6.04 -2.91 12.22
C THR A 14 6.30 -2.13 10.93
N GLN A 15 6.89 -2.78 9.93
CA GLN A 15 7.17 -2.15 8.64
C GLN A 15 6.00 -2.24 7.65
N GLN A 16 4.89 -2.90 7.99
CA GLN A 16 3.81 -3.17 7.02
C GLN A 16 3.25 -1.91 6.37
N ALA A 17 2.84 -0.92 7.17
CA ALA A 17 2.27 0.33 6.65
C ALA A 17 3.29 1.11 5.80
N SER A 18 4.55 1.17 6.24
CA SER A 18 5.63 1.83 5.51
C SER A 18 5.95 1.15 4.18
N SER A 19 6.01 -0.19 4.15
CA SER A 19 6.24 -0.95 2.92
C SER A 19 5.07 -0.83 1.95
N ALA A 20 3.82 -0.84 2.45
CA ALA A 20 2.63 -0.62 1.63
C ALA A 20 2.65 0.76 0.97
N LEU A 21 3.05 1.80 1.69
CA LEU A 21 3.19 3.16 1.15
C LEU A 21 4.27 3.23 0.07
N GLN A 22 5.44 2.63 0.31
CA GLN A 22 6.53 2.61 -0.69
C GLN A 22 6.11 1.87 -1.96
N PHE A 23 5.41 0.74 -1.83
CA PHE A 23 4.88 -0.01 -2.95
C PHE A 23 3.82 0.79 -3.73
N ALA A 24 2.91 1.47 -3.04
CA ALA A 24 1.91 2.34 -3.66
C ALA A 24 2.55 3.45 -4.51
N HIS A 25 3.62 4.07 -4.04
CA HIS A 25 4.34 5.07 -4.84
C HIS A 25 5.06 4.43 -6.04
N ALA A 26 5.70 3.28 -5.85
CA ALA A 26 6.41 2.59 -6.93
C ALA A 26 5.46 2.19 -8.06
N LEU A 27 4.31 1.59 -7.76
CA LEU A 27 3.36 1.16 -8.79
C LEU A 27 2.75 2.36 -9.54
N LEU A 28 2.45 3.47 -8.85
CA LEU A 28 1.96 4.69 -9.49
C LEU A 28 3.01 5.28 -10.44
N LYS A 29 4.29 5.26 -10.04
CA LYS A 29 5.40 5.71 -10.86
C LYS A 29 5.59 4.85 -12.12
N GLU A 30 5.32 3.54 -12.03
CA GLU A 30 5.31 2.60 -13.18
C GLU A 30 4.03 2.72 -14.05
N GLY A 31 3.15 3.70 -13.79
CA GLY A 31 1.94 3.92 -14.57
C GLY A 31 0.83 2.90 -14.30
N HIS A 32 0.89 2.20 -13.16
CA HIS A 32 -0.20 1.35 -12.71
C HIS A 32 -1.26 2.16 -11.96
N GLU A 33 -2.47 1.61 -11.89
CA GLU A 33 -3.60 2.23 -11.21
C GLU A 33 -3.77 1.65 -9.81
N LEU A 34 -3.88 2.52 -8.80
CA LEU A 34 -4.25 2.13 -7.44
C LEU A 34 -5.74 2.38 -7.23
N SER A 35 -6.54 1.32 -7.16
CA SER A 35 -8.00 1.41 -7.01
C SER A 35 -8.43 1.71 -5.58
N SER A 36 -7.76 1.13 -4.59
CA SER A 36 -8.13 1.26 -3.19
C SER A 36 -7.02 0.79 -2.25
N VAL A 37 -7.03 1.32 -1.03
CA VAL A 37 -6.19 0.88 0.08
C VAL A 37 -7.11 0.60 1.27
N PHE A 38 -7.06 -0.62 1.80
CA PHE A 38 -7.86 -1.05 2.94
C PHE A 38 -6.99 -1.17 4.19
N PHE A 39 -7.43 -0.57 5.28
CA PHE A 39 -6.76 -0.65 6.57
C PHE A 39 -7.57 -1.57 7.49
N LEU A 40 -6.96 -2.67 7.89
CA LEU A 40 -7.51 -3.62 8.86
C LEU A 40 -6.57 -3.61 10.07
N SER A 41 -7.05 -3.00 11.15
CA SER A 41 -6.35 -2.91 12.43
C SER A 41 -6.46 -4.20 13.23
#